data_AF-A0A920QYR6-F1
#
_entry.id   AF-A0A920QYR6-F1
#
_cell.length_a   1.000
_cell.length_b   1.000
_cell.length_c   1.000
_cell.angle_alpha   90.00
_cell.angle_beta   90.00
_cell.angle_gamma   90.00
#
_symmetry.space_group_name_H-M   'P 1'
#
loop_
_entity.id
_entity.type
_entity.pdbx_description
1 polymer ?
#
loop_
_entity_poly.entity_id
_entity_poly.type
_entity_poly.pdbx_seq_one_letter_code
_entity_poly.pdbx_strand_id
1 'polypeptide(L)' 'MIPFFRSWDWSAGNQLVAETWLGENKDNYSSSAEGFAATAVWYLKNNDAWKAWLPSDVLAKVEKALAAE' A
#
# COMPACT_ATOMS: atom_id res chain seq x y z
N MET A 1 -1.01 20.50 9.35
CA MET A 1 -1.46 19.45 8.41
C MET A 1 -0.23 18.65 8.02
N ILE A 2 -0.22 17.33 8.27
CA ILE A 2 0.97 16.48 8.06
C ILE A 2 1.24 16.39 6.54
N PRO A 3 2.45 16.68 6.03
CA PRO A 3 2.78 16.61 4.60
C PRO A 3 2.37 15.30 3.93
N PHE A 4 2.43 14.20 4.67
CA PHE A 4 1.88 12.89 4.29
C PHE A 4 0.43 12.96 3.77
N PHE A 5 -0.47 13.67 4.46
CA PHE A 5 -1.87 13.78 4.03
C PHE A 5 -2.06 14.67 2.78
N ARG A 6 -1.07 15.48 2.40
CA ARG A 6 -1.09 16.19 1.10
C ARG A 6 -0.62 15.31 -0.04
N SER A 7 0.37 14.45 0.24
CA SER A 7 0.97 13.62 -0.77
C SER A 7 0.27 12.27 -0.92
N TRP A 8 -0.53 11.85 0.07
CA TRP A 8 -1.41 10.69 -0.02
C TRP A 8 -2.50 10.96 -1.05
N ASP A 9 -2.16 10.70 -2.31
CA ASP A 9 -3.12 10.71 -3.39
C ASP A 9 -3.56 9.26 -3.62
N TRP A 10 -4.62 8.86 -2.93
CA TRP A 10 -5.37 7.64 -3.23
C TRP A 10 -6.14 7.83 -4.53
N SER A 11 -5.41 8.14 -5.59
CA SER A 11 -5.96 8.43 -6.91
C SER A 11 -6.78 7.24 -7.38
N ALA A 12 -7.73 7.50 -8.29
CA ALA A 12 -8.54 6.44 -8.89
C ALA A 12 -7.70 5.31 -9.49
N GLY A 13 -6.49 5.62 -10.00
CA GLY A 13 -5.56 4.61 -10.50
C GLY A 13 -5.03 3.68 -9.41
N ASN A 14 -4.56 4.26 -8.29
CA ASN A 14 -4.05 3.48 -7.16
C ASN A 14 -5.16 2.62 -6.53
N GLN A 15 -6.35 3.19 -6.40
CA GLN A 15 -7.53 2.47 -5.91
C GLN A 15 -7.90 1.32 -6.84
N LEU A 16 -8.00 1.56 -8.15
CA LEU A 16 -8.37 0.54 -9.13
C LEU A 16 -7.39 -0.64 -9.11
N VAL A 17 -6.08 -0.37 -9.03
CA VAL A 17 -5.05 -1.41 -8.98
C VAL A 17 -5.18 -2.26 -7.70
N ALA A 18 -5.36 -1.61 -6.55
CA ALA A 18 -5.52 -2.31 -5.26
C ALA A 18 -6.82 -3.13 -5.21
N GLU A 19 -7.94 -2.57 -5.65
CA GLU A 19 -9.25 -3.26 -5.68
C GLU A 19 -9.26 -4.41 -6.67
N THR A 20 -8.62 -4.26 -7.83
CA THR A 20 -8.47 -5.33 -8.82
C THR A 20 -7.72 -6.51 -8.19
N TRP A 21 -6.55 -6.26 -7.60
CA TRP A 21 -5.77 -7.32 -6.96
C TRP A 21 -6.53 -7.99 -5.82
N LEU A 22 -7.19 -7.20 -4.96
CA LEU A 22 -8.02 -7.75 -3.89
C LEU A 22 -9.15 -8.63 -4.44
N GLY A 23 -9.85 -8.17 -5.49
CA GLY A 23 -10.94 -8.92 -6.12
C GLY A 23 -10.51 -10.30 -6.61
N GLU A 24 -9.28 -10.40 -7.13
CA GLU A 24 -8.67 -11.63 -7.62
C GLU A 24 -8.13 -12.55 -6.49
N ASN A 25 -7.80 -11.99 -5.32
CA ASN A 25 -7.08 -12.71 -4.26
C ASN A 25 -7.87 -12.87 -2.95
N LYS A 26 -9.02 -12.21 -2.79
CA LYS A 26 -9.79 -12.17 -1.52
C LYS A 26 -10.17 -13.54 -0.98
N ASP A 27 -10.37 -14.53 -1.86
CA ASP A 27 -10.78 -15.88 -1.47
C ASP A 27 -9.61 -16.72 -0.91
N ASN A 28 -8.38 -16.21 -0.98
CA ASN A 28 -7.19 -16.79 -0.35
C ASN A 28 -7.06 -16.43 1.14
N TYR A 29 -7.96 -15.61 1.67
CA TYR A 29 -7.87 -15.06 3.03
C TYR A 29 -9.09 -15.41 3.86
N SER A 30 -8.87 -15.63 5.15
CA SER A 30 -9.91 -16.06 6.10
C SER A 30 -10.82 -14.93 6.52
N SER A 31 -10.40 -13.68 6.28
CA SER A 31 -11.15 -12.47 6.61
C SER A 31 -10.83 -11.35 5.64
N SER A 32 -11.77 -10.39 5.53
CA SER A 32 -11.53 -9.17 4.76
C SER A 32 -10.34 -8.37 5.28
N ALA A 33 -10.07 -8.41 6.60
CA ALA A 33 -8.93 -7.72 7.19
C ALA A 33 -7.59 -8.30 6.72
N GLU A 34 -7.49 -9.64 6.64
CA GLU A 34 -6.31 -10.32 6.07
C GLU A 34 -6.13 -9.97 4.60
N GLY A 35 -7.21 -9.98 3.81
CA GLY A 35 -7.18 -9.58 2.41
C GLY A 35 -6.74 -8.13 2.20
N PHE A 36 -7.22 -7.20 3.02
CA PHE A 36 -6.80 -5.79 2.98
C PHE A 36 -5.33 -5.62 3.34
N ALA A 37 -4.85 -6.30 4.39
CA ALA A 37 -3.45 -6.26 4.79
C ALA A 37 -2.53 -6.80 3.68
N ALA A 38 -2.89 -7.94 3.10
CA ALA A 38 -2.14 -8.53 1.99
C ALA A 38 -2.13 -7.63 0.75
N THR A 39 -3.25 -6.97 0.44
CA THR A 39 -3.35 -6.00 -0.66
C THR A 39 -2.42 -4.82 -0.44
N ALA A 40 -2.34 -4.31 0.80
CA ALA A 40 -1.45 -3.21 1.14
C ALA A 40 0.03 -3.61 0.96
N VAL A 41 0.43 -4.78 1.46
CA VAL A 41 1.80 -5.31 1.29
C VAL A 41 2.12 -5.51 -0.20
N TRP A 42 1.21 -6.13 -0.95
CA TRP A 42 1.38 -6.31 -2.39
C TRP A 42 1.54 -4.97 -3.11
N TYR A 43 0.68 -4.00 -2.83
CA TYR A 43 0.73 -2.69 -3.46
C TYR A 43 2.07 -2.00 -3.22
N LEU A 44 2.55 -2.01 -1.97
CA LEU A 44 3.84 -1.41 -1.60
C LEU A 44 5.03 -2.11 -2.27
N LYS A 45 4.97 -3.43 -2.50
CA LYS A 45 6.02 -4.20 -3.19
C LYS A 45 6.04 -4.02 -4.70
N ASN A 46 4.90 -3.69 -5.32
CA ASN A 46 4.72 -3.71 -6.77
C ASN A 46 4.56 -2.31 -7.40
N ASN A 47 4.47 -1.27 -6.58
CA ASN A 47 4.31 0.11 -7.04
C ASN A 47 5.28 1.02 -6.28
N ASP A 48 5.74 2.10 -6.91
CA ASP A 48 6.69 3.05 -6.31
C ASP A 48 6.09 4.44 -6.04
N ALA A 49 4.87 4.72 -6.53
CA ALA A 49 4.24 6.04 -6.39
C ALA A 49 4.18 6.51 -4.92
N TRP A 50 3.98 5.57 -3.99
CA TRP A 50 3.89 5.85 -2.56
C TRP A 50 5.18 6.39 -1.94
N LYS A 51 6.34 6.11 -2.53
CA LYS A 51 7.63 6.55 -1.99
C LYS A 51 7.74 8.07 -1.97
N ALA A 52 7.15 8.75 -2.95
CA ALA A 52 7.10 10.20 -3.01
C ALA A 52 6.14 10.83 -1.98
N TRP A 53 5.30 10.02 -1.32
CA TRP A 53 4.31 10.52 -0.36
C TRP A 53 4.85 10.66 1.06
N LEU A 54 5.97 10.00 1.33
CA LEU A 54 6.57 9.92 2.66
C LEU A 54 7.76 10.88 2.79
N PRO A 55 7.93 11.53 3.95
CA PRO A 55 9.22 12.09 4.34
C PRO A 55 10.31 11.02 4.31
N SER A 56 11.56 11.40 4.02
CA SER A 56 12.67 10.46 3.83
C SER A 56 12.94 9.56 5.05
N ASP A 57 12.77 10.07 6.26
CA ASP A 57 12.95 9.30 7.50
C ASP A 57 11.83 8.26 7.72
N VAL A 58 10.63 8.53 7.21
CA VAL A 58 9.50 7.59 7.23
C VAL A 58 9.64 6.57 6.10
N LEU A 59 10.02 7.01 4.90
CA LEU A 59 10.29 6.14 3.76
C LEU A 59 11.29 5.03 4.13
N ALA A 60 12.42 5.40 4.73
CA ALA A 60 13.44 4.43 5.14
C ALA A 60 12.91 3.40 6.16
N LYS A 61 11.99 3.79 7.06
CA LYS A 61 11.37 2.88 8.02
C LYS A 61 10.39 1.93 7.34
N VAL A 62 9.59 2.43 6.39
CA VAL A 62 8.63 1.62 5.63
C VAL A 62 9.37 0.64 4.74
N GLU A 63 10.40 1.06 4.01
CA GLU A 63 11.21 0.17 3.17
C GLU A 63 11.90 -0.93 4.00
N LYS A 64 12.43 -0.58 5.18
CA LYS A 64 13.02 -1.56 6.10
C LYS A 64 11.99 -2.56 6.61
N ALA A 65 10.79 -2.10 6.98
CA ALA A 65 9.71 -2.98 7.43
C ALA A 65 9.22 -3.89 6.28
N LEU A 66 9.05 -3.34 5.09
CA LEU A 66 8.58 -4.08 3.90
C LEU A 66 9.56 -5.17 3.46
N ALA A 67 10.87 -4.94 3.64
CA ALA A 67 11.89 -5.95 3.37
C ALA A 67 11.88 -7.13 4.36
N ALA A 68 11.21 -6.98 5.51
CA ALA A 68 11.07 -8.03 6.52
C ALA A 68 9.76 -8.83 6.40
N GLU A 69 8.90 -8.46 5.44
CA GLU A 69 7.60 -9.08 5.14
C GLU A 69 7.71 -10.14 4.03
#